data_AF-A0A0L0ND93-F1
#
_entry.id   AF-A0A0L0ND93-F1
#
_cell.length_a   1.000
_cell.length_b   1.000
_cell.length_c   1.000
_cell.angle_alpha   90.00
_cell.angle_beta   90.00
_cell.angle_gamma   90.00
#
_symmetry.space_group_name_H-M   'P 1'
#
loop_
_entity.id
_entity.type
_entity.pdbx_description
1 polymer ?
#
loop_
_entity_poly.entity_id
_entity_poly.type
_entity_poly.pdbx_seq_one_letter_code
_entity_poly.pdbx_strand_id
1 'polypeptide(L)'
;MAAHLAMLFSAREALTYYIHRFVLHGHGHGRAARLVARPHRQYAHASSGAPYSLQLFTDHPLPLLLHRLVPLYVPALLLRPHLLTYLLFVALCTVEETVALSGYAAVPGIVMSRLARRAAVHVNGRGVANFSAWGVLDWVHGTGRGPAVLEHVRREADRHHVVQRAKSKTARGAGLLQSGLDAIRGGTGKSRMGTTKKKTARR
;
A
#
# COMPACT_ATOMS: atom_id res chain seq x y z
N MET A 1 -24.60 0.43 -25.84
CA MET A 1 -23.21 0.41 -25.31
C MET A 1 -23.01 1.42 -24.18
N ALA A 2 -23.15 2.74 -24.42
CA ALA A 2 -22.91 3.78 -23.40
C ALA A 2 -23.79 3.63 -22.13
N ALA A 3 -25.09 3.36 -22.28
CA ALA A 3 -25.99 3.14 -21.15
C ALA A 3 -25.55 1.96 -20.27
N HIS A 4 -25.14 0.84 -20.88
CA HIS A 4 -24.63 -0.32 -20.15
C HIS A 4 -23.33 0.02 -19.41
N LEU A 5 -22.40 0.77 -20.02
CA LEU A 5 -21.20 1.22 -19.31
C LEU A 5 -21.55 2.08 -18.09
N ALA A 6 -22.44 3.06 -18.25
CA ALA A 6 -22.87 3.92 -17.15
C ALA A 6 -23.49 3.12 -16.00
N MET A 7 -24.36 2.15 -16.31
CA MET A 7 -24.96 1.27 -15.30
C MET A 7 -23.91 0.38 -14.62
N LEU A 8 -22.97 -0.20 -15.36
CA LEU A 8 -21.89 -1.02 -14.82
C LEU A 8 -20.99 -0.23 -13.86
N PHE A 9 -20.56 0.98 -14.26
CA PHE A 9 -19.76 1.85 -13.42
C PHE A 9 -20.50 2.29 -12.16
N SER A 10 -21.78 2.65 -12.28
CA SER A 10 -22.60 3.06 -11.14
C SER A 10 -22.78 1.92 -10.15
N ALA A 11 -23.08 0.72 -10.64
CA ALA A 11 -23.22 -0.48 -9.82
C ALA A 11 -21.88 -0.89 -9.17
N ARG A 12 -20.76 -0.82 -9.91
CA ARG A 12 -19.42 -1.08 -9.38
C ARG A 12 -19.07 -0.09 -8.27
N GLU A 13 -19.29 1.20 -8.48
CA GLU A 13 -19.02 2.26 -7.48
C GLU A 13 -19.85 2.00 -6.21
N ALA A 14 -21.15 1.67 -6.35
CA ALA A 14 -22.02 1.27 -5.25
C ALA A 14 -21.48 0.07 -4.47
N LEU A 15 -21.23 -1.06 -5.15
CA LEU A 15 -20.75 -2.28 -4.51
C LEU A 15 -19.40 -2.06 -3.83
N THR A 16 -18.46 -1.40 -4.51
CA THR A 16 -17.12 -1.10 -3.98
C THR A 16 -17.24 -0.31 -2.68
N TYR A 17 -18.04 0.77 -2.69
CA TYR A 17 -18.22 1.62 -1.52
C TYR A 17 -18.80 0.86 -0.32
N TYR A 18 -19.93 0.16 -0.51
CA TYR A 18 -20.63 -0.49 0.59
C TYR A 18 -19.84 -1.68 1.14
N ILE A 19 -19.23 -2.50 0.26
CA ILE A 19 -18.38 -3.61 0.69
C ILE A 19 -17.16 -3.08 1.45
N HIS A 20 -16.46 -2.10 0.90
CA HIS A 20 -15.24 -1.58 1.50
C HIS A 20 -15.50 -0.92 2.86
N ARG A 21 -16.54 -0.08 2.96
CA ARG A 21 -16.89 0.63 4.19
C ARG A 21 -17.45 -0.28 5.27
N PHE A 22 -18.46 -1.09 4.94
CA PHE A 22 -19.23 -1.82 5.96
C PHE A 22 -18.73 -3.25 6.19
N VAL A 23 -18.16 -3.90 5.17
CA VAL A 23 -17.66 -5.27 5.28
C VAL A 23 -16.18 -5.29 5.64
N LEU A 24 -15.33 -4.61 4.86
CA LEU A 24 -13.88 -4.65 5.07
C LEU A 24 -13.41 -3.75 6.23
N HIS A 25 -14.10 -2.63 6.47
CA HIS A 25 -13.85 -1.75 7.61
C HIS A 25 -14.91 -1.85 8.71
N GLY A 26 -15.78 -2.86 8.65
CA GLY A 26 -16.78 -3.14 9.69
C GLY A 26 -16.16 -3.35 11.08
N HIS A 27 -16.81 -2.82 12.11
CA HIS A 27 -16.32 -2.87 13.51
C HIS A 27 -16.92 -4.03 14.33
N GLY A 28 -17.60 -4.97 13.69
CA GLY A 28 -18.25 -6.10 14.37
C GLY A 28 -17.25 -7.14 14.91
N HIS A 29 -17.67 -7.90 15.91
CA HIS A 29 -16.90 -9.03 16.49
C HIS A 29 -17.28 -10.40 15.90
N GLY A 30 -18.15 -10.44 14.89
CA GLY A 30 -18.65 -11.66 14.27
C GLY A 30 -17.65 -12.40 13.37
N ARG A 31 -18.04 -13.59 12.90
CA ARG A 31 -17.23 -14.43 11.99
C ARG A 31 -16.82 -13.68 10.71
N ALA A 32 -17.73 -12.92 10.11
CA ALA A 32 -17.44 -12.14 8.90
C ALA A 32 -16.30 -11.12 9.11
N ALA A 33 -16.29 -10.41 10.23
CA ALA A 33 -15.22 -9.46 10.55
C ALA A 33 -13.86 -10.16 10.77
N ARG A 34 -13.86 -11.38 11.33
CA ARG A 34 -12.64 -12.17 11.52
C ARG A 34 -12.07 -12.69 10.20
N LEU A 35 -12.93 -13.07 9.26
CA LEU A 35 -12.52 -13.64 7.96
C LEU A 35 -12.18 -12.57 6.92
N VAL A 36 -12.73 -11.36 7.05
CA VAL A 36 -12.65 -10.34 6.01
C VAL A 36 -12.04 -9.04 6.52
N ALA A 37 -12.62 -8.42 7.56
CA ALA A 37 -12.17 -7.10 8.02
C ALA A 37 -10.77 -7.13 8.65
N ARG A 38 -10.49 -8.15 9.47
CA ARG A 38 -9.17 -8.33 10.10
C ARG A 38 -8.05 -8.55 9.06
N PRO A 39 -8.18 -9.51 8.11
CA PRO A 39 -7.17 -9.68 7.08
C PRO A 39 -6.99 -8.43 6.22
N HIS A 40 -8.08 -7.77 5.78
CA HIS A 40 -7.94 -6.53 5.00
C HIS A 40 -7.09 -5.47 5.71
N ARG A 41 -7.32 -5.25 7.01
CA ARG A 41 -6.51 -4.31 7.81
C ARG A 41 -5.06 -4.78 8.01
N GLN A 42 -4.82 -6.09 8.08
CA GLN A 42 -3.49 -6.65 8.29
C GLN A 42 -2.64 -6.67 7.02
N TYR A 43 -3.25 -6.91 5.85
CA TYR A 43 -2.54 -7.06 4.59
C TYR A 43 -2.60 -5.77 3.76
N ALA A 44 -3.79 -5.25 3.44
CA ALA A 44 -3.92 -4.03 2.64
C ALA A 44 -3.38 -2.78 3.35
N HIS A 45 -3.45 -2.74 4.69
CA HIS A 45 -2.95 -1.63 5.52
C HIS A 45 -1.71 -2.01 6.34
N ALA A 46 -0.98 -3.07 5.94
CA ALA A 46 0.23 -3.53 6.65
C ALA A 46 1.32 -2.46 6.70
N SER A 47 1.49 -1.73 5.59
CA SER A 47 2.52 -0.73 5.40
C SER A 47 1.91 0.66 5.31
N SER A 48 2.42 1.57 6.13
CA SER A 48 2.17 3.00 6.01
C SER A 48 3.06 3.57 4.90
N GLY A 49 2.47 3.86 3.73
CA GLY A 49 3.18 4.34 2.54
C GLY A 49 2.23 4.63 1.36
N ALA A 50 2.77 5.11 0.25
CA ALA A 50 2.00 5.27 -0.98
C ALA A 50 1.66 3.86 -1.54
N PRO A 51 0.38 3.56 -1.83
CA PRO A 51 0.01 2.27 -2.39
C PRO A 51 0.65 2.09 -3.77
N TYR A 52 1.21 0.91 -4.04
CA TYR A 52 1.77 0.54 -5.35
C TYR A 52 0.92 -0.56 -6.00
N SER A 53 0.96 -0.70 -7.33
CA SER A 53 -0.03 -1.48 -8.08
C SER A 53 -0.02 -2.97 -7.72
N LEU A 54 1.15 -3.51 -7.39
CA LEU A 54 1.31 -4.90 -6.95
C LEU A 54 0.83 -5.13 -5.51
N GLN A 55 0.66 -4.08 -4.69
CA GLN A 55 0.11 -4.21 -3.33
C GLN A 55 -1.32 -4.75 -3.35
N LEU A 56 -2.05 -4.58 -4.45
CA LEU A 56 -3.36 -5.17 -4.62
C LEU A 56 -3.35 -6.69 -4.42
N PHE A 57 -2.32 -7.36 -4.95
CA PHE A 57 -2.16 -8.82 -4.87
C PHE A 57 -1.57 -9.29 -3.54
N THR A 58 -1.17 -8.36 -2.68
CA THR A 58 -0.71 -8.69 -1.32
C THR A 58 -1.84 -8.73 -0.31
N ASP A 59 -3.07 -8.32 -0.68
CA ASP A 59 -4.23 -8.45 0.21
C ASP A 59 -4.64 -9.92 0.37
N HIS A 60 -5.34 -10.23 1.46
CA HIS A 60 -5.88 -11.55 1.68
C HIS A 60 -6.91 -11.91 0.58
N PRO A 61 -6.97 -13.17 0.10
CA PRO A 61 -7.79 -13.55 -1.05
C PRO A 61 -9.29 -13.25 -0.86
N LEU A 62 -9.81 -13.36 0.36
CA LEU A 62 -11.22 -13.06 0.66
C LEU A 62 -11.57 -11.56 0.51
N PRO A 63 -10.86 -10.62 1.16
CA PRO A 63 -10.97 -9.20 0.85
C PRO A 63 -10.80 -8.86 -0.62
N LEU A 64 -9.81 -9.46 -1.32
CA LEU A 64 -9.59 -9.23 -2.74
C LEU A 64 -10.81 -9.63 -3.59
N LEU A 65 -11.36 -10.82 -3.34
CA LEU A 65 -12.58 -11.31 -4.00
C LEU A 65 -13.75 -10.36 -3.78
N LEU A 66 -13.99 -9.96 -2.53
CA LEU A 66 -15.12 -9.11 -2.17
C LEU A 66 -14.96 -7.67 -2.68
N HIS A 67 -13.76 -7.12 -2.62
CA HIS A 67 -13.52 -5.72 -3.00
C HIS A 67 -13.40 -5.55 -4.51
N ARG A 68 -12.77 -6.50 -5.22
CA ARG A 68 -12.40 -6.33 -6.64
C ARG A 68 -13.27 -7.17 -7.55
N LEU A 69 -13.36 -8.46 -7.27
CA LEU A 69 -14.03 -9.39 -8.18
C LEU A 69 -15.56 -9.21 -8.09
N VAL A 70 -16.14 -9.12 -6.90
CA VAL A 70 -17.59 -8.94 -6.76
C VAL A 70 -18.08 -7.66 -7.47
N PRO A 71 -17.51 -6.46 -7.25
CA PRO A 71 -17.95 -5.24 -7.95
C PRO A 71 -17.68 -5.24 -9.45
N LEU A 72 -16.75 -6.06 -9.94
CA LEU A 72 -16.46 -6.19 -11.37
C LEU A 72 -17.42 -7.16 -12.07
N TYR A 73 -17.62 -8.35 -11.51
CA TYR A 73 -18.36 -9.43 -12.16
C TYR A 73 -19.86 -9.40 -11.86
N VAL A 74 -20.28 -9.08 -10.63
CA VAL A 74 -21.71 -9.16 -10.27
C VAL A 74 -22.57 -8.20 -11.10
N PRO A 75 -22.20 -6.91 -11.31
CA PRO A 75 -22.95 -6.04 -12.19
C PRO A 75 -23.04 -6.57 -13.63
N ALA A 76 -21.96 -7.15 -14.16
CA ALA A 76 -21.93 -7.71 -15.50
C ALA A 76 -22.83 -8.95 -15.64
N LEU A 77 -22.86 -9.82 -14.62
CA LEU A 77 -23.74 -10.99 -14.59
C LEU A 77 -25.23 -10.61 -14.53
N LEU A 78 -25.57 -9.54 -13.80
CA LEU A 78 -26.94 -9.07 -13.66
C LEU A 78 -27.43 -8.31 -14.90
N LEU A 79 -26.60 -7.44 -15.46
CA LEU A 79 -26.96 -6.58 -16.61
C LEU A 79 -26.76 -7.26 -17.97
N ARG A 80 -26.00 -8.37 -18.01
CA ARG A 80 -25.70 -9.17 -19.22
C ARG A 80 -25.33 -8.31 -20.45
N PRO A 81 -24.31 -7.43 -20.34
CA PRO A 81 -23.90 -6.58 -21.46
C PRO A 81 -23.26 -7.41 -22.58
N HIS A 82 -23.21 -6.84 -23.78
CA HIS A 82 -22.43 -7.41 -24.90
C HIS A 82 -20.95 -7.61 -24.49
N LEU A 83 -20.32 -8.70 -24.94
CA LEU A 83 -18.94 -9.05 -24.55
C LEU A 83 -17.94 -7.91 -24.76
N LEU A 84 -18.01 -7.22 -25.91
CA LEU A 84 -17.17 -6.05 -26.18
C LEU A 84 -17.37 -4.90 -25.16
N THR A 85 -18.60 -4.67 -24.70
CA THR A 85 -18.88 -3.66 -23.68
C THR A 85 -18.28 -4.08 -22.33
N TYR A 86 -18.37 -5.37 -22.00
CA TYR A 86 -17.76 -5.92 -20.81
C TYR A 86 -16.22 -5.81 -20.84
N LEU A 87 -15.58 -6.16 -21.96
CA LEU A 87 -14.13 -6.04 -22.12
C LEU A 87 -13.66 -4.59 -21.99
N LEU A 88 -14.39 -3.65 -22.61
CA LEU A 88 -14.11 -2.21 -22.45
C LEU A 88 -14.26 -1.75 -21.00
N PHE A 89 -15.33 -2.18 -20.32
CA PHE A 89 -15.54 -1.90 -18.90
C PHE A 89 -14.39 -2.41 -18.03
N VAL A 90 -13.97 -3.66 -18.22
CA VAL A 90 -12.84 -4.27 -17.50
C VAL A 90 -11.55 -3.50 -17.79
N ALA A 91 -11.26 -3.17 -19.05
CA ALA A 91 -10.06 -2.42 -19.42
C ALA A 91 -10.02 -1.05 -18.70
N LEU A 92 -11.13 -0.32 -18.68
CA LEU A 92 -11.23 0.97 -17.99
C LEU A 92 -11.08 0.81 -16.46
N CYS A 93 -11.66 -0.23 -15.87
CA CYS A 93 -11.46 -0.54 -14.45
C CYS A 93 -9.99 -0.85 -14.13
N THR A 94 -9.30 -1.61 -14.99
CA THR A 94 -7.88 -1.91 -14.82
C THR A 94 -7.03 -0.64 -14.88
N VAL A 95 -7.31 0.26 -15.83
CA VAL A 95 -6.63 1.56 -15.91
C VAL A 95 -6.88 2.38 -14.65
N GLU A 96 -8.14 2.47 -14.19
CA GLU A 96 -8.50 3.17 -12.95
C GLU A 96 -7.73 2.63 -11.75
N GLU A 97 -7.72 1.31 -11.55
CA GLU A 97 -7.03 0.67 -10.42
C GLU A 97 -5.51 0.84 -10.50
N THR A 98 -4.95 0.73 -11.71
CA THR A 98 -3.52 0.97 -11.94
C THR A 98 -3.15 2.40 -11.56
N VAL A 99 -3.97 3.38 -11.95
CA VAL A 99 -3.73 4.80 -11.60
C VAL A 99 -3.92 5.04 -10.10
N ALA A 100 -4.99 4.51 -9.51
CA ALA A 100 -5.29 4.66 -8.09
C ALA A 100 -4.20 4.06 -7.19
N LEU A 101 -3.59 2.96 -7.63
CA LEU A 101 -2.54 2.26 -6.90
C LEU A 101 -1.14 2.52 -7.49
N SER A 102 -0.96 3.54 -8.34
CA SER A 102 0.33 3.75 -9.02
C SER A 102 1.48 4.22 -8.13
N GLY A 103 1.21 4.58 -6.87
CA GLY A 103 2.21 5.16 -5.97
C GLY A 103 2.55 6.62 -6.26
N TYR A 104 2.12 7.19 -7.40
CA TYR A 104 2.37 8.58 -7.79
C TYR A 104 1.49 9.61 -7.07
N ALA A 105 1.05 9.32 -5.84
CA ALA A 105 0.34 10.28 -5.01
C ALA A 105 1.25 11.43 -4.51
N ALA A 106 2.58 11.23 -4.56
CA ALA A 106 3.59 12.14 -4.00
C ALA A 106 4.29 13.05 -5.03
N VAL A 107 3.97 12.95 -6.32
CA VAL A 107 4.59 13.80 -7.36
C VAL A 107 3.70 15.02 -7.62
N PRO A 108 4.15 16.25 -7.30
CA PRO A 108 3.39 17.47 -7.59
C PRO A 108 3.28 17.68 -9.11
N GLY A 109 2.09 18.02 -9.61
CA GLY A 109 1.93 18.62 -10.94
C GLY A 109 1.09 17.88 -11.99
N ILE A 110 0.66 16.62 -11.77
CA ILE A 110 -0.13 15.88 -12.78
C ILE A 110 -1.56 15.58 -12.27
N VAL A 111 -2.55 15.78 -13.13
CA VAL A 111 -3.99 15.46 -12.95
C VAL A 111 -4.23 13.98 -12.54
N MET A 112 -3.27 13.09 -12.84
CA MET A 112 -3.20 11.70 -12.34
C MET A 112 -3.22 11.58 -10.81
N SER A 113 -2.99 12.67 -10.09
CA SER A 113 -2.92 12.71 -8.64
C SER A 113 -4.23 12.46 -7.92
N ARG A 114 -5.44 12.62 -8.50
CA ARG A 114 -6.67 12.58 -7.68
C ARG A 114 -7.07 11.18 -7.21
N LEU A 115 -7.13 10.19 -8.09
CA LEU A 115 -7.41 8.79 -7.72
C LEU A 115 -6.31 8.25 -6.80
N ALA A 116 -5.04 8.45 -7.21
CA ALA A 116 -3.88 8.05 -6.43
C ALA A 116 -3.84 8.70 -5.04
N ARG A 117 -4.15 10.00 -4.93
CA ARG A 117 -4.21 10.72 -3.66
C ARG A 117 -5.36 10.24 -2.79
N ARG A 118 -6.55 9.96 -3.35
CA ARG A 118 -7.66 9.41 -2.59
C ARG A 118 -7.31 8.05 -1.99
N ALA A 119 -6.73 7.16 -2.80
CA ALA A 119 -6.22 5.88 -2.35
C ALA A 119 -5.12 6.04 -1.29
N ALA A 120 -4.18 6.96 -1.49
CA ALA A 120 -3.15 7.24 -0.51
C ALA A 120 -3.73 7.78 0.80
N VAL A 121 -4.71 8.68 0.78
CA VAL A 121 -5.40 9.19 1.98
C VAL A 121 -6.12 8.04 2.70
N HIS A 122 -6.73 7.12 1.95
CA HIS A 122 -7.41 5.96 2.54
C HIS A 122 -6.42 5.04 3.27
N VAL A 123 -5.34 4.64 2.59
CA VAL A 123 -4.30 3.74 3.15
C VAL A 123 -3.61 4.39 4.34
N ASN A 124 -3.15 5.65 4.20
CA ASN A 124 -2.46 6.36 5.28
C ASN A 124 -3.39 6.77 6.43
N GLY A 125 -4.67 6.95 6.15
CA GLY A 125 -5.72 7.16 7.14
C GLY A 125 -6.23 5.89 7.81
N ARG A 126 -5.62 4.72 7.55
CA ARG A 126 -6.03 3.41 8.09
C ARG A 126 -7.50 3.05 7.82
N GLY A 127 -8.01 3.47 6.66
CA GLY A 127 -9.34 3.11 6.20
C GLY A 127 -10.51 3.90 6.81
N VAL A 128 -10.27 5.10 7.34
CA VAL A 128 -11.33 5.95 7.90
C VAL A 128 -12.10 6.78 6.87
N ALA A 129 -11.59 6.89 5.64
CA ALA A 129 -12.14 7.78 4.62
C ALA A 129 -11.79 7.31 3.19
N ASN A 130 -12.48 7.84 2.18
CA ASN A 130 -12.24 7.55 0.75
C ASN A 130 -12.32 6.05 0.42
N PHE A 131 -13.50 5.44 0.59
CA PHE A 131 -13.72 4.01 0.36
C PHE A 131 -13.84 3.63 -1.12
N SER A 132 -14.02 4.60 -2.01
CA SER A 132 -14.16 4.39 -3.46
C SER A 132 -13.15 5.21 -4.25
N ALA A 133 -12.77 4.71 -5.44
CA ALA A 133 -11.79 5.35 -6.30
C ALA A 133 -12.30 6.72 -6.79
N TRP A 134 -13.50 6.75 -7.41
CA TRP A 134 -14.11 7.98 -7.93
C TRP A 134 -14.52 8.94 -6.81
N GLY A 135 -15.05 8.39 -5.72
CA GLY A 135 -15.42 9.15 -4.54
C GLY A 135 -16.82 9.75 -4.61
N VAL A 136 -17.68 9.25 -5.50
CA VAL A 136 -19.05 9.77 -5.64
C VAL A 136 -19.83 9.46 -4.38
N LEU A 137 -19.80 8.19 -3.94
CA LEU A 137 -20.47 7.78 -2.71
C LEU A 137 -19.78 8.31 -1.45
N ASP A 138 -18.46 8.52 -1.50
CA ASP A 138 -17.76 9.18 -0.41
C ASP A 138 -18.20 10.64 -0.23
N TRP A 139 -18.51 11.34 -1.31
CA TRP A 139 -19.06 12.68 -1.27
C TRP A 139 -20.51 12.66 -0.74
N VAL A 140 -21.36 11.79 -1.29
CA VAL A 140 -22.76 11.63 -0.86
C VAL A 140 -22.88 11.32 0.64
N HIS A 141 -22.01 10.46 1.17
CA HIS A 141 -22.05 10.03 2.56
C HIS A 141 -21.12 10.83 3.50
N GLY A 142 -20.43 11.86 3.01
CA GLY A 142 -19.50 12.66 3.81
C GLY A 142 -18.27 11.89 4.32
N THR A 143 -17.89 10.79 3.68
CA THR A 143 -16.68 10.00 4.01
C THR A 143 -15.45 10.42 3.20
N GLY A 144 -15.55 11.46 2.39
CA GLY A 144 -14.46 12.03 1.62
C GLY A 144 -13.46 12.82 2.48
N ARG A 145 -12.16 12.55 2.37
CA ARG A 145 -11.09 13.36 2.99
C ARG A 145 -10.02 13.80 2.00
N GLY A 146 -9.46 14.98 2.28
CA GLY A 146 -8.52 15.69 1.41
C GLY A 146 -7.03 15.44 1.71
N PRO A 147 -6.15 16.17 0.99
CA PRO A 147 -4.69 16.02 1.06
C PRO A 147 -4.10 16.31 2.44
N ALA A 148 -4.76 17.13 3.27
CA ALA A 148 -4.27 17.48 4.62
C ALA A 148 -3.92 16.24 5.46
N VAL A 149 -4.66 15.14 5.30
CA VAL A 149 -4.37 13.85 5.97
C VAL A 149 -2.99 13.31 5.60
N LEU A 150 -2.58 13.42 4.32
CA LEU A 150 -1.25 13.00 3.87
C LEU A 150 -0.15 13.86 4.47
N GLU A 151 -0.38 15.17 4.60
CA GLU A 151 0.59 16.07 5.21
C GLU A 151 0.75 15.80 6.72
N HIS A 152 -0.32 15.44 7.42
CA HIS A 152 -0.24 15.02 8.82
C HIS A 152 0.57 13.73 8.95
N VAL A 153 0.29 12.72 8.12
CA VAL A 153 1.03 11.45 8.13
C VAL A 153 2.50 11.65 7.75
N ARG A 154 2.79 12.52 6.78
CA ARG A 154 4.17 12.89 6.41
C ARG A 154 4.89 13.57 7.57
N ARG A 155 4.26 14.58 8.18
CA ARG A 155 4.81 15.29 9.35
C ARG A 155 5.02 14.36 10.55
N GLU A 156 4.12 13.40 10.75
CA GLU A 156 4.24 12.38 11.80
C GLU A 156 5.41 11.42 11.52
N ALA A 157 5.56 10.96 10.28
CA ALA A 157 6.69 10.13 9.86
C ALA A 157 8.04 10.87 9.99
N ASP A 158 8.06 12.18 9.72
CA ASP A 158 9.24 13.03 9.89
C ASP A 158 9.58 13.22 11.39
N ARG A 159 8.57 13.34 12.27
CA ARG A 159 8.75 13.41 13.73
C ARG A 159 9.20 12.08 14.33
N HIS A 160 8.64 10.96 13.89
CA HIS A 160 8.97 9.61 14.38
C HIS A 160 10.12 8.95 13.59
N HIS A 161 11.30 9.58 13.58
CA HIS A 161 12.64 8.97 13.37
C HIS A 161 12.90 7.97 12.22
N VAL A 162 12.07 7.90 11.17
CA VAL A 162 12.35 7.00 10.02
C VAL A 162 13.61 7.45 9.26
N VAL A 163 13.82 8.78 9.18
CA VAL A 163 15.01 9.40 8.58
C VAL A 163 16.28 9.15 9.42
N GLN A 164 16.18 9.13 10.76
CA GLN A 164 17.34 8.85 11.61
C GLN A 164 17.78 7.39 11.54
N ARG A 165 16.82 6.44 11.45
CA ARG A 165 17.15 5.02 11.24
C ARG A 165 17.77 4.76 9.88
N ALA A 166 17.26 5.37 8.81
CA ALA A 166 17.87 5.28 7.48
C ALA A 166 19.29 5.86 7.47
N LYS A 167 19.47 7.09 7.97
CA LYS A 167 20.80 7.74 8.07
C LYS A 167 21.77 6.94 8.93
N SER A 168 21.32 6.36 10.04
CA SER A 168 22.17 5.54 10.92
C SER A 168 22.58 4.20 10.28
N LYS A 169 21.70 3.58 9.48
CA LYS A 169 22.02 2.34 8.74
C LYS A 169 22.96 2.61 7.57
N THR A 170 22.76 3.71 6.83
CA THR A 170 23.68 4.14 5.77
C THR A 170 25.05 4.53 6.35
N ALA A 171 25.09 5.25 7.47
CA ALA A 171 26.34 5.62 8.15
C ALA A 171 27.08 4.38 8.69
N ARG A 172 26.37 3.39 9.27
CA ARG A 172 26.98 2.11 9.68
C ARG A 172 27.50 1.30 8.49
N GLY A 173 26.75 1.26 7.39
CA GLY A 173 27.17 0.56 6.16
C GLY A 173 28.42 1.19 5.54
N ALA A 174 28.46 2.53 5.47
CA ALA A 174 29.64 3.27 5.00
C ALA A 174 30.85 3.06 5.92
N GLY A 175 30.66 3.08 7.24
CA GLY A 175 31.72 2.81 8.21
C GLY A 175 32.28 1.38 8.11
N LEU A 176 31.43 0.38 7.87
CA LEU A 176 31.85 -1.01 7.67
C LEU A 176 32.65 -1.17 6.37
N LEU A 177 32.22 -0.55 5.27
CA LEU A 177 32.96 -0.56 4.01
C LEU A 177 34.33 0.11 4.13
N GLN A 178 34.39 1.25 4.82
CA GLN A 178 35.63 1.98 5.04
C GLN A 178 36.59 1.19 5.95
N SER A 179 36.07 0.56 7.02
CA SER A 179 36.88 -0.33 7.86
C SER A 179 37.40 -1.58 7.12
N GLY A 180 36.63 -2.12 6.17
CA GLY A 180 37.06 -3.23 5.33
C GLY A 180 38.16 -2.83 4.34
N LEU A 181 38.03 -1.64 3.74
CA LEU A 181 39.05 -1.08 2.85
C LEU A 181 40.35 -0.76 3.59
N ASP A 182 40.27 -0.22 4.81
CA ASP A 182 41.43 0.09 5.64
C ASP A 182 42.14 -1.19 6.13
N ALA A 183 41.39 -2.26 6.43
CA ALA A 183 41.96 -3.56 6.79
C ALA A 183 42.74 -4.20 5.62
N ILE A 184 42.23 -4.08 4.39
CA ILE A 184 42.91 -4.57 3.18
C ILE A 184 44.14 -3.71 2.86
N ARG A 185 44.04 -2.38 3.05
CA ARG A 185 45.14 -1.44 2.82
C ARG A 185 46.23 -1.52 3.89
N GLY A 186 45.89 -1.91 5.11
CA GLY A 186 46.83 -2.15 6.22
C GLY A 186 47.50 -3.53 6.21
N GLY A 187 46.98 -4.48 5.42
CA GLY A 187 47.48 -5.86 5.32
C GLY A 187 48.81 -6.02 4.58
N THR A 188 49.34 -4.97 3.93
CA THR A 188 50.57 -5.02 3.13
C THR A 188 51.85 -4.64 3.89
N GLY A 189 51.83 -4.52 5.22
CA GLY A 189 53.06 -4.19 5.94
C GLY A 189 53.05 -4.43 7.45
N LYS A 190 53.24 -5.68 7.88
CA LYS A 190 54.09 -6.05 9.04
C LYS A 190 54.06 -7.55 9.30
N SER A 191 55.04 -8.26 8.75
CA SER A 191 55.62 -9.42 9.44
C SER A 191 56.45 -8.86 10.61
N ARG A 192 56.00 -9.06 11.85
CA ARG A 192 56.86 -8.92 13.02
C ARG A 192 56.37 -9.79 14.18
N MET A 193 56.87 -11.02 14.17
CA MET A 193 57.48 -11.74 15.29
C MET A 193 57.08 -11.31 16.72
N GLY A 194 56.44 -12.23 17.44
CA GLY A 194 56.11 -12.11 18.87
C GLY A 194 55.90 -13.47 19.52
N THR A 195 56.99 -14.23 19.65
CA THR A 195 57.06 -15.53 20.33
C THR A 195 56.64 -15.38 21.80
N THR A 196 55.43 -15.79 22.16
CA THR A 196 55.00 -15.82 23.57
C THR A 196 55.24 -17.22 24.13
N LYS A 197 56.28 -17.31 24.97
CA LYS A 197 56.71 -18.52 25.68
C LYS A 197 55.60 -18.97 26.63
N LYS A 198 55.10 -20.20 26.44
CA LYS A 198 54.25 -20.94 27.40
C LYS A 198 54.93 -20.96 28.79
N LYS A 199 54.25 -20.49 29.82
CA LYS A 199 54.50 -20.90 31.21
C LYS A 199 53.48 -21.96 31.58
N THR A 200 53.96 -23.17 31.76
CA THR A 200 53.25 -24.33 32.30
C THR A 200 53.89 -24.72 33.63
N ALA A 201 53.10 -25.42 34.46
CA ALA A 201 53.41 -26.09 35.75
C ALA A 201 53.06 -25.25 37.00
N ARG A 202 52.05 -25.66 37.80
CA ARG A 202 52.12 -26.69 38.89
C ARG A 202 53.18 -26.27 39.91
N ARG A 203 52.88 -26.03 41.19
CA ARG A 203 52.02 -26.71 42.17
C ARG A 203 51.67 -25.70 43.27
#